data_AF-A0A8J6YXY5-F1
#
_entry.id   AF-A0A8J6YXY5-F1
#
_cell.length_a   1.000
_cell.length_b   1.000
_cell.length_c   1.000
_cell.angle_alpha   90.00
_cell.angle_beta   90.00
_cell.angle_gamma   90.00
#
_symmetry.space_group_name_H-M   'P 1'
#
loop_
_entity.id
_entity.type
_entity.pdbx_description
1 polymer ?
#
loop_
_entity_poly.entity_id
_entity_poly.type
_entity_poly.pdbx_seq_one_letter_code
_entity_poly.pdbx_strand_id
1 'polypeptide(L)'
;MIFRSVVGKLWLTILGFVTLILIVLGLLLTQMFERYANNQESNDLMLISDSVAHVLNNSNDWPSALSYLTQLFENENRKLFVVTNENREALSSPVKEIIQDERVTKAWQGGKIAYRGTYPLLIEGKRTYTELLVIASSYELKEERVLVIIYESMNVVSATAAGINRIILYAIGVSLLFTTFFALFLTRRITRPLRQIQEAAERIAEGELDQRLSIGFHDEIGKLSRSFNHMATQLDETITELQYEKDRLDRILKSMGDGVISVDIDKKIKIINPLAEEMLFAWQTGRKRLPIQIEEILDEAMKENKETTQILEMNGHYLAVVATPLYERNELNGAVAVIRDVTYEKQMDKLRRDFIANVSHELKTPIAMLQGYSEAILDGVAETEEDRTELVKIIYDESLRMGRLVRELLDLARMEAGHFELNRDDIHLDKLLQKVNRKFQSMAKEKEIQLKFFHLQQNDLVYIDADR
;
A
#
# COMPACT_ATOMS: atom_id res chain seq x y z
N MET A 1 -11.48 9.13 -27.59
CA MET A 1 -10.97 8.63 -26.28
C MET A 1 -10.84 7.09 -26.20
N ILE A 2 -11.67 6.31 -26.90
CA ILE A 2 -11.69 4.84 -26.86
C ILE A 2 -10.34 4.19 -27.23
N PHE A 3 -9.64 4.74 -28.23
CA PHE A 3 -8.36 4.23 -28.76
C PHE A 3 -7.16 4.28 -27.77
N ARG A 4 -7.25 5.06 -26.68
CA ARG A 4 -6.19 5.09 -25.66
C ARG A 4 -6.38 4.08 -24.54
N SER A 5 -7.59 3.53 -24.38
CA SER A 5 -7.88 2.55 -23.34
C SER A 5 -7.32 1.18 -23.71
N VAL A 6 -6.88 0.39 -22.71
CA VAL A 6 -6.46 -1.02 -22.89
C VAL A 6 -7.55 -1.82 -23.61
N VAL A 7 -8.81 -1.53 -23.29
CA VAL A 7 -10.02 -2.07 -23.94
C VAL A 7 -10.01 -1.82 -25.45
N GLY A 8 -9.82 -0.56 -25.86
CA GLY A 8 -9.83 -0.20 -27.27
C GLY A 8 -8.67 -0.84 -28.04
N LYS A 9 -7.49 -0.91 -27.43
CA LYS A 9 -6.33 -1.59 -28.02
C LYS A 9 -6.61 -3.08 -28.23
N LEU A 10 -7.14 -3.76 -27.21
CA LEU A 10 -7.41 -5.20 -27.26
C LEU A 10 -8.55 -5.54 -28.23
N TRP A 11 -9.58 -4.69 -28.30
CA TRP A 11 -10.65 -4.81 -29.30
C TRP A 11 -10.10 -4.67 -30.72
N LEU A 12 -9.26 -3.67 -30.98
CA LEU A 12 -8.64 -3.47 -32.30
C LEU A 12 -7.67 -4.58 -32.68
N THR A 13 -6.88 -5.10 -31.75
CA THR A 13 -5.94 -6.19 -32.05
C THR A 13 -6.67 -7.48 -32.37
N ILE A 14 -7.72 -7.84 -31.61
CA ILE A 14 -8.55 -9.01 -31.92
C ILE A 14 -9.24 -8.84 -33.27
N LEU A 15 -9.87 -7.69 -33.51
CA LEU A 15 -10.59 -7.45 -34.77
C LEU A 15 -9.63 -7.41 -35.97
N GLY A 16 -8.48 -6.75 -35.83
CA GLY A 16 -7.43 -6.73 -36.86
C GLY A 16 -6.85 -8.11 -37.15
N PHE A 17 -6.62 -8.93 -36.13
CA PHE A 17 -6.08 -10.28 -36.30
C PHE A 17 -7.12 -11.21 -36.96
N VAL A 18 -8.37 -11.18 -36.51
CA VAL A 18 -9.45 -11.99 -37.09
C VAL A 18 -9.73 -11.57 -38.53
N THR A 19 -9.78 -10.27 -38.82
CA THR A 19 -9.96 -9.78 -40.20
C THR A 19 -8.82 -10.24 -41.12
N LEU A 20 -7.58 -10.16 -40.66
CA LEU A 20 -6.43 -10.66 -41.42
C LEU A 20 -6.55 -12.16 -41.72
N ILE A 21 -6.88 -12.97 -40.71
CA ILE A 21 -7.08 -14.42 -40.89
C ILE A 21 -8.22 -14.69 -41.88
N LEU A 22 -9.34 -13.98 -41.76
CA LEU A 22 -10.49 -14.14 -42.64
C LEU A 22 -10.17 -13.75 -44.09
N ILE A 23 -9.39 -12.69 -44.31
CA ILE A 23 -8.95 -12.29 -45.65
C ILE A 23 -8.03 -13.35 -46.25
N VAL A 24 -7.02 -13.81 -45.50
CA VAL A 24 -6.07 -14.83 -45.97
C VAL A 24 -6.79 -16.14 -46.26
N LEU A 25 -7.67 -16.57 -45.36
CA LEU A 25 -8.46 -17.80 -45.53
C LEU A 25 -9.42 -17.67 -46.72
N GLY A 26 -10.08 -16.52 -46.86
CA GLY A 26 -10.97 -16.24 -47.99
C GLY A 26 -10.23 -16.34 -49.33
N LEU A 27 -9.07 -15.67 -49.44
CA LEU A 27 -8.23 -15.74 -50.64
C LEU A 27 -7.74 -17.16 -50.93
N LEU A 28 -7.30 -17.89 -49.91
CA LEU A 28 -6.83 -19.27 -50.05
C LEU A 28 -7.96 -20.19 -50.51
N LEU A 29 -9.15 -20.08 -49.92
CA LEU A 29 -10.31 -20.89 -50.29
C LEU A 29 -10.78 -20.59 -51.72
N THR A 30 -10.85 -19.32 -52.12
CA THR A 30 -11.16 -18.94 -53.50
C THR A 30 -10.14 -19.53 -54.47
N GLN A 31 -8.84 -19.40 -54.19
CA GLN A 31 -7.79 -19.93 -55.05
C GLN A 31 -7.81 -21.47 -55.13
N MET A 32 -8.02 -22.16 -54.00
CA MET A 32 -8.14 -23.61 -53.95
C MET A 32 -9.35 -24.09 -54.76
N PHE A 33 -10.49 -23.43 -54.62
CA PHE A 33 -11.70 -23.81 -55.33
C PHE A 33 -11.55 -23.61 -56.84
N GLU A 34 -11.04 -22.47 -57.29
CA GLU A 34 -10.78 -22.23 -58.72
C GLU A 34 -9.82 -23.27 -59.30
N ARG A 35 -8.73 -23.59 -58.59
CA ARG A 35 -7.79 -24.63 -59.02
C ARG A 35 -8.45 -26.00 -59.09
N TYR A 36 -9.24 -26.37 -58.08
CA TYR A 36 -9.94 -27.64 -58.03
C TYR A 36 -10.96 -27.76 -59.18
N ALA A 37 -11.81 -26.74 -59.36
CA ALA A 37 -12.82 -26.71 -60.42
C ALA A 37 -12.18 -26.84 -61.81
N ASN A 38 -11.13 -26.06 -62.09
CA ASN A 38 -10.44 -26.08 -63.38
C ASN A 38 -9.75 -27.43 -63.65
N ASN A 39 -9.09 -28.01 -62.64
CA ASN A 39 -8.42 -29.29 -62.78
C ASN A 39 -9.43 -30.43 -63.02
N GLN A 40 -10.54 -30.41 -62.28
CA GLN A 40 -11.60 -31.39 -62.44
C GLN A 40 -12.21 -31.33 -63.83
N GLU A 41 -12.58 -30.13 -64.29
CA GLU A 41 -13.14 -29.93 -65.63
C GLU A 41 -12.14 -30.34 -66.73
N SER A 42 -10.86 -30.01 -66.56
CA SER A 42 -9.81 -30.46 -67.49
C SER A 42 -9.71 -31.98 -67.57
N ASN A 43 -9.76 -32.67 -66.43
CA ASN A 43 -9.71 -34.13 -66.37
C ASN A 43 -10.96 -34.76 -67.01
N ASP A 44 -12.15 -34.21 -66.74
CA ASP A 44 -13.40 -34.71 -67.30
C ASP A 44 -13.40 -34.57 -68.84
N LEU A 45 -12.92 -33.43 -69.36
CA LEU A 45 -12.78 -33.22 -70.80
C LEU A 45 -11.71 -34.12 -71.44
N MET A 46 -10.60 -34.41 -70.73
CA MET A 46 -9.61 -35.39 -71.18
C MET A 46 -10.20 -36.81 -71.26
N LEU A 47 -11.03 -37.22 -70.28
CA LEU A 47 -11.73 -38.51 -70.30
C LEU A 47 -12.73 -38.62 -71.44
N ILE A 48 -13.45 -37.54 -71.74
CA ILE A 48 -14.34 -37.47 -72.92
C ILE A 48 -13.50 -37.60 -74.20
N SER A 49 -12.38 -36.90 -74.29
CA SER A 49 -11.45 -37.01 -75.43
C SER A 49 -10.97 -38.46 -75.63
N ASP A 50 -10.61 -39.16 -74.55
CA ASP A 50 -10.22 -40.57 -74.60
C ASP A 50 -11.37 -41.49 -75.07
N SER A 51 -12.57 -41.21 -74.59
CA SER A 51 -13.78 -41.95 -74.96
C SER A 51 -14.14 -41.74 -76.44
N VAL A 52 -14.02 -40.51 -76.93
CA VAL A 52 -14.19 -40.15 -78.35
C VAL A 52 -13.18 -40.93 -79.19
N ALA A 53 -11.91 -40.92 -78.83
CA ALA A 53 -10.88 -41.67 -79.55
C ALA A 53 -11.14 -43.18 -79.56
N HIS A 54 -11.55 -43.75 -78.43
CA HIS A 54 -11.87 -45.18 -78.32
C HIS A 54 -13.07 -45.58 -79.20
N VAL A 55 -14.13 -44.77 -79.23
CA VAL A 55 -15.31 -45.01 -80.09
C VAL A 55 -14.94 -44.89 -81.56
N LEU A 56 -14.17 -43.86 -81.94
CA LEU A 56 -13.72 -43.66 -83.32
C LEU A 56 -12.83 -44.82 -83.81
N ASN A 57 -11.90 -45.30 -82.97
CA ASN A 57 -11.02 -46.42 -83.32
C ASN A 57 -11.81 -47.71 -83.65
N ASN A 58 -12.86 -47.97 -82.88
CA ASN A 58 -13.65 -49.20 -82.99
C ASN A 58 -14.82 -49.07 -83.99
N SER A 59 -15.09 -47.87 -84.50
CA SER A 59 -16.11 -47.62 -85.50
C SER A 59 -15.61 -47.86 -86.92
N ASN A 60 -16.45 -48.45 -87.78
CA ASN A 60 -16.18 -48.59 -89.21
C ASN A 60 -16.76 -47.44 -90.04
N ASP A 61 -17.70 -46.68 -89.47
CA ASP A 61 -18.33 -45.51 -90.08
C ASP A 61 -18.02 -44.26 -89.23
N TRP A 62 -16.90 -43.63 -89.54
CA TRP A 62 -16.40 -42.44 -88.85
C TRP A 62 -17.38 -41.25 -88.91
N PRO A 63 -17.99 -40.91 -90.06
CA PRO A 63 -18.99 -39.85 -90.14
C PRO A 63 -20.18 -40.05 -89.18
N SER A 64 -20.75 -41.26 -89.14
CA SER A 64 -21.89 -41.54 -88.25
C SER A 64 -21.48 -41.57 -86.78
N ALA A 65 -20.31 -42.13 -86.45
CA ALA A 65 -19.78 -42.14 -85.09
C ALA A 65 -19.48 -40.71 -84.59
N LEU A 66 -18.86 -39.87 -85.43
CA LEU A 66 -18.59 -38.47 -85.10
C LEU A 66 -19.89 -37.66 -84.96
N SER A 67 -20.88 -37.87 -85.83
CA SER A 67 -22.20 -37.25 -85.70
C SER A 67 -22.89 -37.64 -84.39
N TYR A 68 -22.77 -38.90 -83.96
CA TYR A 68 -23.32 -39.35 -82.69
C TYR A 68 -22.58 -38.75 -81.49
N LEU A 69 -21.24 -38.73 -81.53
CA LEU A 69 -20.41 -38.17 -80.44
C LEU A 69 -20.58 -36.65 -80.31
N THR A 70 -20.69 -35.92 -81.42
CA THR A 70 -20.99 -34.49 -81.41
C THR A 70 -22.39 -34.24 -80.85
N GLN A 71 -23.40 -35.03 -81.23
CA GLN A 71 -24.74 -34.90 -80.64
C GLN A 71 -24.76 -35.24 -79.13
N LEU A 72 -23.92 -36.17 -78.68
CA LEU A 72 -23.87 -36.61 -77.28
C LEU A 72 -23.10 -35.64 -76.36
N PHE A 73 -21.97 -35.10 -76.84
CA PHE A 73 -21.04 -34.33 -76.00
C PHE A 73 -21.07 -32.83 -76.28
N GLU A 74 -21.62 -32.37 -77.41
CA GLU A 74 -21.82 -30.94 -77.60
C GLU A 74 -23.04 -30.44 -76.84
N ASN A 75 -22.88 -29.25 -76.24
CA ASN A 75 -23.99 -28.48 -75.70
C ASN A 75 -23.78 -27.00 -76.05
N GLU A 76 -24.51 -26.09 -75.40
CA GLU A 76 -24.37 -24.65 -75.66
C GLU A 76 -22.97 -24.11 -75.34
N ASN A 77 -22.29 -24.72 -74.37
CA ASN A 77 -21.01 -24.23 -73.84
C ASN A 77 -19.81 -25.10 -74.25
N ARG A 78 -20.05 -26.32 -74.74
CA ARG A 78 -19.04 -27.31 -75.08
C ARG A 78 -19.15 -27.73 -76.53
N LYS A 79 -18.01 -27.76 -77.21
CA LYS A 79 -17.93 -28.19 -78.61
C LYS A 79 -16.81 -29.20 -78.81
N LEU A 80 -17.03 -30.12 -79.74
CA LEU A 80 -16.16 -31.26 -80.01
C LEU A 80 -15.79 -31.26 -81.49
N PHE A 81 -14.49 -31.22 -81.76
CA PHE A 81 -13.94 -31.29 -83.11
C PHE A 81 -12.90 -32.38 -83.21
N VAL A 82 -12.83 -32.99 -84.38
CA VAL A 82 -11.86 -34.01 -84.70
C VAL A 82 -11.16 -33.61 -85.99
N VAL A 83 -9.84 -33.52 -85.96
CA VAL A 83 -9.01 -33.10 -87.09
C VAL A 83 -8.12 -34.27 -87.49
N THR A 84 -8.11 -34.64 -88.77
CA THR A 84 -7.28 -35.73 -89.32
C THR A 84 -6.10 -35.17 -90.12
N ASN A 85 -5.11 -36.03 -90.42
CA ASN A 85 -3.90 -35.61 -91.14
C ASN A 85 -4.17 -35.28 -92.63
N GLU A 86 -5.12 -35.96 -93.26
CA GLU A 86 -5.51 -35.73 -94.67
C GLU A 86 -6.37 -34.47 -94.85
N ASN A 87 -7.17 -34.10 -93.84
CA ASN A 87 -8.12 -32.99 -93.92
C ASN A 87 -7.87 -31.99 -92.78
N ARG A 88 -6.87 -31.11 -93.00
CA ARG A 88 -6.57 -30.00 -92.08
C ARG A 88 -7.65 -28.92 -92.05
N GLU A 89 -8.62 -28.98 -92.96
CA GLU A 89 -9.84 -28.19 -92.90
C GLU A 89 -10.84 -28.90 -91.99
N ALA A 90 -10.93 -28.45 -90.75
CA ALA A 90 -12.03 -28.82 -89.87
C ALA A 90 -13.35 -28.47 -90.59
N LEU A 91 -14.05 -29.48 -91.10
CA LEU A 91 -15.41 -29.32 -91.58
C LEU A 91 -16.24 -28.74 -90.42
N SER A 92 -16.67 -27.49 -90.60
CA SER A 92 -17.59 -26.75 -89.74
C SER A 92 -17.20 -26.62 -88.26
N SER A 93 -16.37 -25.61 -87.92
CA SER A 93 -16.24 -25.12 -86.54
C SER A 93 -15.91 -23.62 -86.45
N PRO A 94 -16.45 -22.85 -85.48
CA PRO A 94 -16.37 -21.39 -85.46
C PRO A 94 -14.98 -20.79 -85.16
N VAL A 95 -13.93 -21.57 -84.88
CA VAL A 95 -12.67 -21.00 -84.36
C VAL A 95 -11.43 -21.58 -85.03
N LYS A 96 -11.16 -21.14 -86.26
CA LYS A 96 -9.88 -21.35 -86.96
C LYS A 96 -8.66 -20.96 -86.08
N GLU A 97 -8.87 -20.02 -85.15
CA GLU A 97 -7.86 -19.51 -84.23
C GLU A 97 -7.41 -20.54 -83.17
N ILE A 98 -8.28 -21.48 -82.74
CA ILE A 98 -7.90 -22.54 -81.78
C ILE A 98 -6.95 -23.54 -82.45
N ILE A 99 -7.25 -23.94 -83.69
CA ILE A 99 -6.44 -24.91 -84.44
C ILE A 99 -5.05 -24.31 -84.76
N GLN A 100 -4.98 -22.99 -84.93
CA GLN A 100 -3.74 -22.25 -85.19
C GLN A 100 -2.94 -21.92 -83.92
N ASP A 101 -3.47 -22.19 -82.72
CA ASP A 101 -2.74 -21.95 -81.48
C ASP A 101 -1.49 -22.84 -81.41
N GLU A 102 -0.34 -22.23 -81.09
CA GLU A 102 0.95 -22.92 -80.98
C GLU A 102 0.88 -24.10 -80.00
N ARG A 103 0.06 -23.98 -78.94
CA ARG A 103 -0.16 -25.03 -77.95
C ARG A 103 -0.84 -26.23 -78.60
N VAL A 104 -1.92 -26.03 -79.37
CA VAL A 104 -2.62 -27.10 -80.09
C VAL A 104 -1.72 -27.75 -81.13
N THR A 105 -0.85 -26.96 -81.78
CA THR A 105 0.17 -27.47 -82.69
C THR A 105 1.20 -28.37 -81.98
N LYS A 106 1.52 -28.11 -80.71
CA LYS A 106 2.35 -29.01 -79.90
C LYS A 106 1.64 -30.32 -79.56
N ALA A 107 0.31 -30.31 -79.37
CA ALA A 107 -0.45 -31.54 -79.13
C ALA A 107 -0.35 -32.52 -80.32
N TRP A 108 -0.31 -32.00 -81.55
CA TRP A 108 -0.08 -32.78 -82.78
C TRP A 108 1.24 -33.56 -82.81
N GLN A 109 2.27 -33.09 -82.09
CA GLN A 109 3.59 -33.73 -82.04
C GLN A 109 3.61 -34.96 -81.11
N GLY A 110 2.50 -35.24 -80.43
CA GLY A 110 2.32 -36.37 -79.53
C GLY A 110 2.11 -35.89 -78.10
N GLY A 111 0.88 -35.98 -77.61
CA GLY A 111 0.53 -35.63 -76.24
C GLY A 111 -0.93 -35.21 -76.05
N LYS A 112 -1.28 -34.96 -74.80
CA LYS A 112 -2.54 -34.35 -74.37
C LYS A 112 -2.22 -33.03 -73.69
N ILE A 113 -2.93 -31.98 -74.06
CA ILE A 113 -2.78 -30.67 -73.41
C ILE A 113 -4.14 -30.16 -72.95
N ALA A 114 -4.12 -29.45 -71.82
CA ALA A 114 -5.21 -28.64 -71.33
C ALA A 114 -4.68 -27.23 -71.11
N TYR A 115 -5.36 -26.22 -71.64
CA TYR A 115 -4.97 -24.84 -71.42
C TYR A 115 -6.17 -23.89 -71.51
N ARG A 116 -6.00 -22.71 -70.91
CA ARG A 116 -6.97 -21.61 -71.02
C ARG A 116 -6.53 -20.62 -72.08
N GLY A 117 -7.47 -20.19 -72.91
CA GLY A 117 -7.26 -19.22 -73.96
C GLY A 117 -8.50 -18.36 -74.19
N THR A 118 -8.29 -17.10 -74.56
CA THR A 118 -9.38 -16.21 -74.92
C THR A 118 -9.54 -16.23 -76.43
N TYR A 119 -10.71 -16.65 -76.90
CA TYR A 119 -10.99 -16.79 -78.33
C TYR A 119 -12.25 -16.02 -78.72
N PRO A 120 -12.29 -15.39 -79.90
CA PRO A 120 -13.49 -14.75 -80.41
C PRO A 120 -14.49 -15.80 -80.88
N LEU A 121 -15.57 -15.99 -80.12
CA LEU A 121 -16.71 -16.80 -80.51
C LEU A 121 -17.77 -15.93 -81.18
N LEU A 122 -18.42 -16.45 -82.22
CA LEU A 122 -19.60 -15.84 -82.83
C LEU A 122 -20.84 -16.24 -82.01
N ILE A 123 -21.28 -15.36 -81.12
CA ILE A 123 -22.49 -15.54 -80.31
C ILE A 123 -23.51 -14.53 -80.83
N GLU A 124 -24.67 -15.00 -81.30
CA GLU A 124 -25.73 -14.14 -81.90
C GLU A 124 -25.22 -13.22 -83.02
N GLY A 125 -24.26 -13.68 -83.82
CA GLY A 125 -23.68 -12.91 -84.93
C GLY A 125 -22.68 -11.81 -84.52
N LYS A 126 -22.39 -11.64 -83.22
CA LYS A 126 -21.34 -10.75 -82.72
C LYS A 126 -20.12 -11.56 -82.29
N ARG A 127 -18.92 -11.00 -82.57
CA ARG A 127 -17.66 -11.55 -82.07
C ARG A 127 -17.49 -11.17 -80.61
N THR A 128 -17.56 -12.16 -79.73
CA THR A 128 -17.35 -11.99 -78.28
C THR A 128 -16.11 -12.79 -77.90
N TYR A 129 -15.14 -12.12 -77.29
CA TYR A 129 -13.97 -12.79 -76.72
C TYR A 129 -14.39 -13.54 -75.46
N THR A 130 -14.34 -14.85 -75.52
CA THR A 130 -14.75 -15.74 -74.44
C THR A 130 -13.54 -16.53 -73.96
N GLU A 131 -13.39 -16.66 -72.64
CA GLU A 131 -12.38 -17.53 -72.06
C GLU A 131 -12.85 -18.99 -72.18
N LEU A 132 -12.05 -19.79 -72.87
CA LEU A 132 -12.32 -21.21 -73.12
C LEU A 132 -11.25 -22.06 -72.46
N LEU A 133 -11.69 -23.17 -71.86
CA LEU A 133 -10.83 -24.28 -71.53
C LEU A 133 -10.74 -25.19 -72.76
N VAL A 134 -9.55 -25.31 -73.35
CA VAL A 134 -9.32 -26.11 -74.55
C VAL A 134 -8.49 -27.35 -74.18
N ILE A 135 -9.03 -28.52 -74.52
CA ILE A 135 -8.34 -29.80 -74.53
C ILE A 135 -8.00 -30.16 -75.97
N ALA A 136 -6.74 -30.47 -76.22
CA ALA A 136 -6.30 -31.03 -77.49
C ALA A 136 -5.49 -32.30 -77.21
N SER A 137 -5.96 -33.43 -77.75
CA SER A 137 -5.38 -34.74 -77.50
C SER A 137 -5.15 -35.45 -78.82
N SER A 138 -3.90 -35.84 -79.07
CA SER A 138 -3.52 -36.59 -80.26
C SER A 138 -3.63 -38.09 -80.02
N TYR A 139 -4.22 -38.80 -80.97
CA TYR A 139 -4.37 -40.26 -80.97
C TYR A 139 -3.91 -40.84 -82.31
N GLU A 140 -3.44 -42.08 -82.30
CA GLU A 140 -3.17 -42.86 -83.51
C GLU A 140 -4.29 -43.88 -83.69
N LEU A 141 -5.09 -43.71 -84.75
CA LEU A 141 -6.32 -44.45 -85.02
C LEU A 141 -6.20 -45.04 -86.43
N LYS A 142 -6.24 -46.38 -86.56
CA LYS A 142 -6.16 -47.09 -87.85
C LYS A 142 -5.09 -46.53 -88.82
N GLU A 143 -3.86 -46.33 -88.32
CA GLU A 143 -2.69 -45.77 -89.04
C GLU A 143 -2.75 -44.27 -89.39
N GLU A 144 -3.80 -43.55 -88.99
CA GLU A 144 -3.88 -42.09 -89.08
C GLU A 144 -3.70 -41.41 -87.72
N ARG A 145 -3.01 -40.27 -87.72
CA ARG A 145 -2.95 -39.40 -86.54
C ARG A 145 -4.15 -38.45 -86.55
N VAL A 146 -4.88 -38.46 -85.44
CA VAL A 146 -6.10 -37.70 -85.26
C VAL A 146 -6.01 -36.87 -83.99
N LEU A 147 -6.43 -35.61 -84.10
CA LEU A 147 -6.49 -34.68 -82.98
C LEU A 147 -7.95 -34.47 -82.57
N VAL A 148 -8.27 -34.87 -81.34
CA VAL A 148 -9.55 -34.54 -80.72
C VAL A 148 -9.39 -33.22 -79.97
N ILE A 149 -10.16 -32.21 -80.36
CA ILE A 149 -10.22 -30.91 -79.72
C ILE A 149 -11.58 -30.75 -79.07
N ILE A 150 -11.59 -30.55 -77.75
CA ILE A 150 -12.79 -30.21 -77.01
C ILE A 150 -12.55 -28.86 -76.37
N TYR A 151 -13.49 -27.93 -76.50
CA TYR A 151 -13.45 -26.70 -75.73
C TYR A 151 -14.76 -26.47 -74.98
N GLU A 152 -14.65 -25.90 -73.78
CA GLU A 152 -15.78 -25.52 -72.95
C GLU A 152 -15.65 -24.06 -72.46
N SER A 153 -16.77 -23.34 -72.41
CA SER A 153 -16.84 -21.96 -71.94
C SER A 153 -16.69 -21.87 -70.42
N MET A 154 -15.69 -21.09 -69.96
CA MET A 154 -15.43 -20.90 -68.53
C MET A 154 -16.48 -20.03 -67.83
N ASN A 155 -17.45 -19.48 -68.56
CA ASN A 155 -18.51 -18.67 -67.98
C ASN A 155 -19.32 -19.43 -66.91
N VAL A 156 -19.54 -20.74 -67.11
CA VAL A 156 -20.25 -21.60 -66.14
C VAL A 156 -19.44 -21.79 -64.85
N VAL A 157 -18.13 -21.99 -64.97
CA VAL A 157 -17.21 -22.11 -63.83
C VAL A 157 -17.07 -20.77 -63.09
N SER A 158 -17.01 -19.66 -63.81
CA SER A 158 -16.92 -18.33 -63.22
C SER A 158 -18.20 -17.95 -62.44
N ALA A 159 -19.39 -18.33 -62.92
CA ALA A 159 -20.67 -18.10 -62.24
C ALA A 159 -20.81 -18.91 -60.94
N THR A 160 -20.37 -20.17 -60.92
CA THR A 160 -20.36 -20.98 -59.68
C THR A 160 -19.33 -20.47 -58.67
N ALA A 161 -18.15 -20.03 -59.14
CA ALA A 161 -17.14 -19.37 -58.30
C ALA A 161 -17.66 -18.06 -57.68
N ALA A 162 -18.44 -17.26 -58.42
CA ALA A 162 -19.07 -16.05 -57.89
C ALA A 162 -20.06 -16.33 -56.74
N GLY A 163 -20.82 -17.43 -56.83
CA GLY A 163 -21.71 -17.89 -55.74
C GLY A 163 -20.94 -18.19 -54.45
N ILE A 164 -19.79 -18.87 -54.56
CA ILE A 164 -18.93 -19.20 -53.42
C ILE A 164 -18.31 -17.95 -52.81
N ASN A 165 -17.82 -17.02 -53.64
CA ASN A 165 -17.30 -15.73 -53.15
C ASN A 165 -18.34 -14.98 -52.32
N ARG A 166 -19.62 -15.03 -52.71
CA ARG A 166 -20.72 -14.42 -51.92
C ARG A 166 -20.93 -15.10 -50.57
N ILE A 167 -20.85 -16.44 -50.51
CA ILE A 167 -20.92 -17.20 -49.24
C ILE A 167 -19.75 -16.82 -48.32
N ILE A 168 -18.53 -16.72 -48.87
CA ILE A 168 -17.35 -16.29 -48.13
C ILE A 168 -17.56 -14.88 -47.55
N LEU A 169 -18.06 -13.94 -48.36
CA LEU A 169 -18.35 -12.58 -47.88
C LEU A 169 -19.38 -12.54 -46.74
N TYR A 170 -20.46 -13.34 -46.84
CA TYR A 170 -21.42 -13.47 -45.74
C TYR A 170 -20.80 -14.09 -44.48
N ALA A 171 -19.96 -15.11 -44.63
CA ALA A 171 -19.25 -15.72 -43.53
C ALA A 171 -18.34 -14.71 -42.82
N ILE A 172 -17.59 -13.89 -43.57
CA ILE A 172 -16.76 -12.80 -43.03
C ILE A 172 -17.61 -11.81 -42.23
N GLY A 173 -18.75 -11.37 -42.78
CA GLY A 173 -19.65 -10.44 -42.10
C GLY A 173 -20.19 -10.98 -40.78
N VAL A 174 -20.63 -12.25 -40.75
CA VAL A 174 -21.10 -12.91 -39.53
C VAL A 174 -19.97 -13.07 -38.52
N SER A 175 -18.77 -13.50 -38.95
CA SER A 175 -17.61 -13.63 -38.08
C SER A 175 -17.24 -12.28 -37.44
N LEU A 176 -17.23 -11.19 -38.19
CA LEU A 176 -16.96 -9.85 -37.66
C LEU A 176 -17.97 -9.41 -36.59
N LEU A 177 -19.25 -9.73 -36.78
CA LEU A 177 -20.29 -9.47 -35.80
C LEU A 177 -20.02 -10.24 -34.49
N PHE A 178 -19.76 -11.55 -34.61
CA PHE A 178 -19.40 -12.40 -33.46
C PHE A 178 -18.13 -11.92 -32.76
N THR A 179 -17.10 -11.54 -33.50
CA THR A 179 -15.85 -11.01 -32.93
C THR A 179 -16.10 -9.72 -32.15
N THR A 180 -16.91 -8.82 -32.68
CA THR A 180 -17.27 -7.57 -31.99
C THR A 180 -18.02 -7.85 -30.69
N PHE A 181 -19.02 -8.74 -30.73
CA PHE A 181 -19.76 -9.18 -29.55
C PHE A 181 -18.84 -9.81 -28.50
N PHE A 182 -17.98 -10.73 -28.92
CA PHE A 182 -17.05 -11.44 -28.03
C PHE A 182 -16.04 -10.50 -27.38
N ALA A 183 -15.51 -9.53 -28.13
CA ALA A 183 -14.57 -8.55 -27.58
C ALA A 183 -15.23 -7.60 -26.56
N LEU A 184 -16.50 -7.22 -26.76
CA LEU A 184 -17.29 -6.48 -25.76
C LEU A 184 -17.57 -7.33 -24.51
N PHE A 185 -17.84 -8.61 -24.68
CA PHE A 185 -18.01 -9.56 -23.58
C PHE A 185 -16.73 -9.68 -22.73
N LEU A 186 -15.58 -9.87 -23.37
CA LEU A 186 -14.28 -9.98 -22.70
C LEU A 186 -13.93 -8.70 -21.92
N THR A 187 -14.22 -7.54 -22.51
CA THR A 187 -14.05 -6.24 -21.87
C THR A 187 -14.81 -6.13 -20.56
N ARG A 188 -16.09 -6.53 -20.55
CA ARG A 188 -16.94 -6.45 -19.35
C ARG A 188 -16.52 -7.45 -18.27
N ARG A 189 -16.10 -8.64 -18.68
CA ARG A 189 -15.80 -9.74 -17.76
C ARG A 189 -14.38 -9.70 -17.18
N ILE A 190 -13.41 -9.13 -17.91
CA ILE A 190 -11.99 -9.14 -17.50
C ILE A 190 -11.45 -7.73 -17.32
N THR A 191 -11.52 -6.89 -18.36
CA THR A 191 -10.81 -5.60 -18.35
C THR A 191 -11.40 -4.59 -17.37
N ARG A 192 -12.73 -4.54 -17.23
CA ARG A 192 -13.40 -3.64 -16.28
C ARG A 192 -13.00 -3.92 -14.81
N PRO A 193 -13.11 -5.15 -14.29
CA PRO A 193 -12.66 -5.47 -12.93
C PRO A 193 -11.17 -5.17 -12.67
N LEU A 194 -10.28 -5.47 -13.63
CA LEU A 194 -8.85 -5.16 -13.47
C LEU A 194 -8.59 -3.66 -13.31
N ARG A 195 -9.32 -2.83 -14.06
CA ARG A 195 -9.23 -1.37 -13.92
C ARG A 195 -9.75 -0.90 -12.55
N GLN A 196 -10.80 -1.53 -12.01
CA GLN A 196 -11.30 -1.19 -10.67
C GLN A 196 -10.29 -1.55 -9.58
N ILE A 197 -9.60 -2.69 -9.70
CA ILE A 197 -8.51 -3.07 -8.79
C ILE A 197 -7.38 -2.04 -8.85
N GLN A 198 -6.98 -1.62 -10.07
CA GLN A 198 -5.96 -0.60 -10.23
C GLN A 198 -6.36 0.73 -9.57
N GLU A 199 -7.57 1.24 -9.86
CA GLU A 199 -8.09 2.48 -9.28
C GLU A 199 -8.19 2.40 -7.74
N ALA A 200 -8.54 1.23 -7.19
CA ALA A 200 -8.55 1.03 -5.74
C ALA A 200 -7.13 1.01 -5.15
N ALA A 201 -6.16 0.41 -5.85
CA ALA A 201 -4.76 0.40 -5.41
C ALA A 201 -4.15 1.81 -5.39
N GLU A 202 -4.46 2.63 -6.40
CA GLU A 202 -4.04 4.04 -6.46
C GLU A 202 -4.60 4.84 -5.27
N ARG A 203 -5.89 4.68 -4.95
CA ARG A 203 -6.51 5.34 -3.78
C ARG A 203 -5.92 4.90 -2.44
N ILE A 204 -5.62 3.61 -2.28
CA ILE A 204 -4.92 3.11 -1.08
C ILE A 204 -3.53 3.76 -0.95
N ALA A 205 -2.81 3.93 -2.07
CA ALA A 205 -1.51 4.60 -2.07
C ALA A 205 -1.62 6.10 -1.70
N GLU A 206 -2.76 6.73 -1.95
CA GLU A 206 -3.07 8.10 -1.53
C GLU A 206 -3.55 8.18 -0.05
N GLY A 207 -3.72 7.05 0.62
CA GLY A 207 -4.10 6.96 2.04
C GLY A 207 -5.58 6.66 2.30
N GLU A 208 -6.39 6.43 1.27
CA GLU A 208 -7.80 6.05 1.41
C GLU A 208 -7.97 4.53 1.60
N LEU A 209 -7.86 4.06 2.85
CA LEU A 209 -7.85 2.62 3.18
C LEU A 209 -9.24 1.97 3.27
N ASP A 210 -10.33 2.75 3.26
CA ASP A 210 -11.71 2.26 3.42
C ASP A 210 -12.28 1.60 2.16
N GLN A 211 -11.56 1.67 1.04
CA GLN A 211 -12.03 1.18 -0.24
C GLN A 211 -12.11 -0.36 -0.25
N ARG A 212 -13.24 -0.91 -0.70
CA ARG A 212 -13.44 -2.34 -0.84
C ARG A 212 -13.98 -2.68 -2.23
N LEU A 213 -13.36 -3.68 -2.85
CA LEU A 213 -13.79 -4.20 -4.14
C LEU A 213 -14.97 -5.16 -3.98
N SER A 214 -15.94 -5.09 -4.89
CA SER A 214 -17.08 -6.00 -4.92
C SER A 214 -16.67 -7.43 -5.29
N ILE A 215 -17.03 -8.40 -4.44
CA ILE A 215 -16.74 -9.83 -4.63
C ILE A 215 -17.91 -10.47 -5.40
N GLY A 216 -18.09 -10.10 -6.67
CA GLY A 216 -19.12 -10.69 -7.53
C GLY A 216 -18.66 -11.91 -8.32
N PHE A 217 -17.35 -12.11 -8.44
CA PHE A 217 -16.76 -13.09 -9.35
C PHE A 217 -16.27 -14.33 -8.57
N HIS A 218 -16.47 -15.51 -9.17
CA HIS A 218 -16.06 -16.81 -8.60
C HIS A 218 -14.78 -17.36 -9.26
N ASP A 219 -14.15 -16.58 -10.13
CA ASP A 219 -12.96 -16.92 -10.91
C ASP A 219 -11.68 -16.31 -10.28
N GLU A 220 -10.59 -16.29 -11.03
CA GLU A 220 -9.30 -15.70 -10.65
C GLU A 220 -9.42 -14.21 -10.32
N ILE A 221 -10.29 -13.48 -11.01
CA ILE A 221 -10.54 -12.06 -10.72
C ILE A 221 -11.22 -11.94 -9.35
N GLY A 222 -12.15 -12.83 -9.04
CA GLY A 222 -12.75 -12.92 -7.71
C GLY A 222 -11.75 -13.20 -6.59
N LYS A 223 -10.81 -14.14 -6.81
CA LYS A 223 -9.72 -14.44 -5.87
C LYS A 223 -8.79 -13.25 -5.69
N LEU A 224 -8.46 -12.54 -6.77
CA LEU A 224 -7.65 -11.33 -6.72
C LEU A 224 -8.33 -10.21 -5.92
N SER A 225 -9.62 -9.96 -6.17
CA SER A 225 -10.40 -8.98 -5.39
C SER A 225 -10.45 -9.33 -3.90
N ARG A 226 -10.61 -10.61 -3.54
CA ARG A 226 -10.55 -11.04 -2.14
C ARG A 226 -9.17 -10.81 -1.51
N SER A 227 -8.11 -11.15 -2.24
CA SER A 227 -6.73 -10.96 -1.77
C SER A 227 -6.39 -9.48 -1.60
N PHE A 228 -6.84 -8.63 -2.53
CA PHE A 228 -6.72 -7.18 -2.44
C PHE A 228 -7.45 -6.62 -1.21
N ASN A 229 -8.71 -7.02 -1.00
CA ASN A 229 -9.48 -6.57 0.17
C ASN A 229 -8.81 -7.03 1.48
N HIS A 230 -8.25 -8.25 1.53
CA HIS A 230 -7.53 -8.73 2.71
C HIS A 230 -6.29 -7.88 3.00
N MET A 231 -5.48 -7.58 1.98
CA MET A 231 -4.32 -6.70 2.10
C MET A 231 -4.72 -5.30 2.57
N ALA A 232 -5.79 -4.73 2.00
CA ALA A 232 -6.31 -3.42 2.39
C ALA A 232 -6.71 -3.39 3.86
N THR A 233 -7.43 -4.42 4.33
CA THR A 233 -7.80 -4.56 5.75
C THR A 233 -6.57 -4.71 6.65
N GLN A 234 -5.60 -5.56 6.29
CA GLN A 234 -4.39 -5.73 7.11
C GLN A 234 -3.57 -4.44 7.21
N LEU A 235 -3.50 -3.67 6.13
CA LEU A 235 -2.80 -2.40 6.11
C LEU A 235 -3.48 -1.36 7.01
N ASP A 236 -4.81 -1.27 6.92
CA ASP A 236 -5.64 -0.41 7.75
C ASP A 236 -5.50 -0.73 9.25
N GLU A 237 -5.58 -2.01 9.61
CA GLU A 237 -5.35 -2.50 10.97
C GLU A 237 -3.94 -2.14 11.46
N THR A 238 -2.90 -2.42 10.66
CA THR A 238 -1.50 -2.13 11.04
C THR A 238 -1.25 -0.63 11.24
N ILE A 239 -1.78 0.22 10.34
CA ILE A 239 -1.63 1.68 10.46
C ILE A 239 -2.36 2.19 11.69
N THR A 240 -3.57 1.70 11.95
CA THR A 240 -4.36 2.07 13.14
C THR A 240 -3.65 1.64 14.43
N GLU A 241 -3.08 0.44 14.47
CA GLU A 241 -2.28 -0.05 15.60
C GLU A 241 -1.03 0.82 15.83
N LEU A 242 -0.29 1.15 14.78
CA LEU A 242 0.88 2.03 14.86
C LEU A 242 0.51 3.44 15.34
N GLN A 243 -0.62 3.99 14.87
CA GLN A 243 -1.13 5.28 15.34
C GLN A 243 -1.50 5.20 16.82
N TYR A 244 -2.18 4.15 17.25
CA TYR A 244 -2.53 3.96 18.65
C TYR A 244 -1.30 3.82 19.56
N GLU A 245 -0.28 3.07 19.13
CA GLU A 245 0.98 2.93 19.85
C GLU A 245 1.75 4.26 19.93
N LYS A 246 1.81 5.00 18.82
CA LYS A 246 2.37 6.36 18.80
C LYS A 246 1.63 7.29 19.76
N ASP A 247 0.31 7.36 19.69
CA ASP A 247 -0.51 8.20 20.57
C ASP A 247 -0.38 7.79 22.04
N ARG A 248 -0.13 6.50 22.32
CA ARG A 248 0.15 6.00 23.66
C ARG A 248 1.49 6.54 24.16
N LEU A 249 2.55 6.46 23.36
CA LEU A 249 3.86 7.02 23.71
C LEU A 249 3.79 8.54 23.91
N ASP A 250 3.10 9.26 23.02
CA ASP A 250 2.91 10.71 23.14
C ASP A 250 2.14 11.09 24.40
N ARG A 251 1.12 10.30 24.80
CA ARG A 251 0.39 10.50 26.06
C ARG A 251 1.28 10.27 27.27
N ILE A 252 2.06 9.19 27.27
CA ILE A 252 3.02 8.88 28.36
C ILE A 252 4.01 10.04 28.52
N LEU A 253 4.63 10.48 27.42
CA LEU A 253 5.59 11.60 27.43
C LEU A 253 4.95 12.89 27.96
N LYS A 254 3.70 13.18 27.59
CA LYS A 254 2.95 14.35 28.08
C LYS A 254 2.57 14.28 29.56
N SER A 255 2.35 13.08 30.10
CA SER A 255 1.94 12.88 31.51
C SER A 255 3.11 12.58 32.45
N MET A 256 4.34 12.45 31.96
CA MET A 256 5.52 12.24 32.80
C MET A 256 5.71 13.40 33.77
N GLY A 257 5.98 13.08 35.03
CA GLY A 257 6.28 14.07 36.08
C GLY A 257 7.69 14.67 36.01
N ASP A 258 8.52 14.16 35.10
CA ASP A 258 9.84 14.70 34.79
C ASP A 258 9.80 15.35 33.39
N GLY A 259 10.56 16.43 33.22
CA GLY A 259 10.82 17.04 31.92
C GLY A 259 11.73 16.16 31.08
N VAL A 260 11.39 15.93 29.81
CA VAL A 260 12.23 15.17 28.87
C VAL A 260 12.49 16.00 27.63
N ILE A 261 13.76 16.07 27.24
CA ILE A 261 14.21 16.75 26.03
C ILE A 261 15.22 15.89 25.27
N SER A 262 15.06 15.79 23.96
CA SER A 262 16.01 15.15 23.06
C SER A 262 16.50 16.14 22.04
N VAL A 263 17.80 16.12 21.78
CA VAL A 263 18.47 16.96 20.77
C VAL A 263 19.20 16.10 19.75
N ASP A 264 19.40 16.62 18.55
CA ASP A 264 20.33 16.06 17.57
C ASP A 264 21.78 16.49 17.85
N ILE A 265 22.72 16.06 17.00
CA ILE A 265 24.15 16.39 17.10
C ILE A 265 24.41 17.90 16.95
N ASP A 266 23.52 18.63 16.25
CA ASP A 266 23.55 20.09 16.09
C ASP A 266 22.86 20.82 17.26
N LYS A 267 22.44 20.10 18.31
CA LYS A 267 21.70 20.61 19.48
C LYS A 267 20.31 21.17 19.15
N LYS A 268 19.73 20.77 18.02
CA LYS A 268 18.34 21.09 17.70
C LYS A 268 17.42 20.12 18.42
N ILE A 269 16.38 20.67 19.05
CA ILE A 269 15.39 19.89 19.80
C ILE A 269 14.61 19.00 18.82
N LYS A 270 14.71 17.68 18.99
CA LYS A 270 13.93 16.65 18.28
C LYS A 270 12.60 16.36 18.98
N ILE A 271 12.64 16.23 20.31
CA ILE A 271 11.48 15.92 21.16
C ILE A 271 11.57 16.77 22.42
N ILE A 272 10.45 17.31 22.88
CA ILE A 272 10.32 17.94 24.19
C ILE A 272 8.91 17.69 24.73
N ASN A 273 8.79 17.33 26.00
CA ASN A 273 7.49 17.22 26.65
C ASN A 273 7.03 18.57 27.25
N PRO A 274 5.72 18.75 27.52
CA PRO A 274 5.19 20.02 28.02
C PRO A 274 5.85 20.49 29.32
N LEU A 275 6.20 19.55 30.21
CA LEU A 275 6.80 19.89 31.49
C LEU A 275 8.22 20.46 31.31
N ALA A 276 9.07 19.85 30.47
CA ALA A 276 10.38 20.42 30.14
C ALA A 276 10.26 21.78 29.44
N GLU A 277 9.25 21.93 28.57
CA GLU A 277 8.99 23.19 27.90
C GLU A 277 8.63 24.31 28.88
N GLU A 278 7.81 24.01 29.88
CA GLU A 278 7.48 24.92 30.98
C GLU A 278 8.72 25.24 31.82
N MET A 279 9.45 24.24 32.32
CA MET A 279 10.63 24.41 33.17
C MET A 279 11.75 25.23 32.49
N LEU A 280 12.02 24.97 31.20
CA LEU A 280 13.15 25.55 30.50
C LEU A 280 12.83 26.89 29.83
N PHE A 281 11.59 27.10 29.37
CA PHE A 281 11.26 28.23 28.50
C PHE A 281 10.19 29.17 29.02
N ALA A 282 9.52 28.90 30.15
CA ALA A 282 8.44 29.77 30.67
C ALA A 282 8.87 31.24 30.88
N TRP A 283 10.16 31.48 31.11
CA TRP A 283 10.75 32.79 31.33
C TRP A 283 11.38 33.43 30.08
N GLN A 284 11.44 32.71 28.94
CA GLN A 284 11.97 33.25 27.69
C GLN A 284 10.87 33.97 26.89
N THR A 285 11.16 35.20 26.47
CA THR A 285 10.33 35.93 25.50
C THR A 285 10.93 35.80 24.10
N GLY A 286 10.19 35.17 23.17
CA GLY A 286 10.60 35.03 21.77
C GLY A 286 11.06 33.63 21.36
N ARG A 287 12.24 33.52 20.72
CA ARG A 287 12.73 32.23 20.20
C ARG A 287 13.20 31.32 21.33
N LYS A 288 12.58 30.15 21.47
CA LYS A 288 12.99 29.08 22.39
C LYS A 288 14.41 28.63 22.06
N ARG A 289 15.36 28.97 22.94
CA ARG A 289 16.76 28.53 22.85
C ARG A 289 17.10 27.80 24.13
N LEU A 290 17.79 26.66 24.01
CA LEU A 290 18.25 25.90 25.16
C LEU A 290 19.04 26.83 26.11
N PRO A 291 18.75 26.79 27.43
CA PRO A 291 19.60 27.45 28.41
C PRO A 291 21.02 26.90 28.31
N ILE A 292 22.02 27.79 28.43
CA ILE A 292 23.42 27.43 28.18
C ILE A 292 23.89 26.29 29.10
N GLN A 293 23.39 26.25 30.33
CA GLN A 293 23.70 25.20 31.30
C GLN A 293 23.21 23.81 30.85
N ILE A 294 22.03 23.75 30.20
CA ILE A 294 21.49 22.49 29.67
C ILE A 294 22.27 22.06 28.43
N GLU A 295 22.61 23.02 27.58
CA GLU A 295 23.41 22.79 26.38
C GLU A 295 24.79 22.23 26.73
N GLU A 296 25.44 22.76 27.76
CA GLU A 296 26.73 22.28 28.27
C GLU A 296 26.66 20.84 28.79
N ILE A 297 25.63 20.49 29.55
CA ILE A 297 25.43 19.12 30.08
C ILE A 297 25.20 18.12 28.94
N LEU A 298 24.40 18.50 27.93
CA LEU A 298 24.16 17.67 26.74
C LEU A 298 25.45 17.49 25.93
N ASP A 299 26.22 18.56 25.73
CA ASP A 299 27.51 18.52 25.03
C ASP A 299 28.54 17.65 25.78
N GLU A 300 28.57 17.73 27.11
CA GLU A 300 29.43 16.89 27.96
C GLU A 300 29.05 15.42 27.81
N ALA A 301 27.77 15.07 27.91
CA ALA A 301 27.29 13.69 27.75
C ALA A 301 27.61 13.10 26.37
N MET A 302 27.49 13.92 25.30
CA MET A 302 27.84 13.51 23.93
C MET A 302 29.35 13.34 23.73
N LYS A 303 30.17 14.28 24.25
CA LYS A 303 31.64 14.24 24.10
C LYS A 303 32.29 13.13 24.92
N GLU A 304 31.85 12.97 26.16
CA GLU A 304 32.37 11.95 27.07
C GLU A 304 31.72 10.59 26.87
N ASN A 305 30.68 10.55 26.03
CA ASN A 305 29.98 9.36 25.61
C ASN A 305 29.44 8.52 26.78
N LYS A 306 29.00 9.22 27.83
CA LYS A 306 28.52 8.65 29.10
C LYS A 306 27.39 9.50 29.68
N GLU A 307 26.71 8.96 30.67
CA GLU A 307 25.72 9.69 31.44
C GLU A 307 26.38 10.83 32.25
N THR A 308 25.81 12.02 32.15
CA THR A 308 26.23 13.21 32.92
C THR A 308 25.06 13.70 33.75
N THR A 309 25.30 13.89 35.06
CA THR A 309 24.27 14.38 36.00
C THR A 309 24.74 15.65 36.67
N GLN A 310 23.92 16.71 36.64
CA GLN A 310 24.17 17.96 37.36
C GLN A 310 22.89 18.51 37.99
N ILE A 311 23.02 19.23 39.10
CA ILE A 311 21.91 19.96 39.72
C ILE A 311 22.11 21.45 39.44
N LEU A 312 21.13 22.05 38.79
CA LEU A 312 21.11 23.46 38.42
C LEU A 312 20.15 24.22 39.34
N GLU A 313 20.56 25.41 39.77
CA GLU A 313 19.66 26.36 40.41
C GLU A 313 19.18 27.36 39.36
N MET A 314 17.89 27.33 39.03
CA MET A 314 17.29 28.18 38.01
C MET A 314 15.99 28.78 38.53
N ASN A 315 15.91 30.11 38.56
CA ASN A 315 14.72 30.86 38.99
C ASN A 315 14.17 30.45 40.37
N GLY A 316 15.05 30.07 41.30
CA GLY A 316 14.67 29.61 42.64
C GLY A 316 14.21 28.16 42.73
N HIS A 317 14.27 27.42 41.62
CA HIS A 317 14.06 25.98 41.57
C HIS A 317 15.40 25.25 41.46
N TYR A 318 15.48 24.08 42.08
CA TYR A 318 16.60 23.16 41.90
C TYR A 318 16.19 22.08 40.91
N LEU A 319 16.83 22.06 39.75
CA LEU A 319 16.58 21.12 38.66
C LEU A 319 17.72 20.10 38.58
N ALA A 320 17.42 18.83 38.85
CA ALA A 320 18.34 17.74 38.58
C ALA A 320 18.24 17.35 37.09
N VAL A 321 19.34 17.48 36.36
CA VAL A 321 19.42 17.20 34.92
C VAL A 321 20.34 16.00 34.71
N VAL A 322 19.79 14.97 34.09
CA VAL A 322 20.51 13.75 33.71
C VAL A 322 20.52 13.66 32.20
N ALA A 323 21.69 13.80 31.58
CA ALA A 323 21.87 13.70 30.13
C ALA A 323 22.57 12.40 29.74
N THR A 324 22.08 11.78 28.67
CA THR A 324 22.62 10.53 28.11
C THR A 324 22.79 10.66 26.59
N PRO A 325 23.89 10.18 25.99
CA PRO A 325 24.04 10.16 24.54
C PRO A 325 23.05 9.16 23.91
N LEU A 326 22.45 9.56 22.78
CA LEU A 326 21.51 8.74 22.02
C LEU A 326 22.18 8.19 20.76
N TYR A 327 22.05 6.88 20.53
CA TYR A 327 22.63 6.21 19.37
C TYR A 327 21.55 5.69 18.43
N GLU A 328 21.78 5.82 17.14
CA GLU A 328 20.98 5.21 16.08
C GLU A 328 21.91 4.35 15.20
N ARG A 329 21.61 3.06 15.05
CA ARG A 329 22.45 2.11 14.29
C ARG A 329 23.94 2.13 14.68
N ASN A 330 24.22 2.28 15.98
CA ASN A 330 25.57 2.35 16.56
C ASN A 330 26.37 3.62 16.21
N GLU A 331 25.71 4.65 15.67
CA GLU A 331 26.27 5.99 15.48
C GLU A 331 25.62 6.97 16.47
N LEU A 332 26.40 7.91 17.01
CA LEU A 332 25.88 8.97 17.87
C LEU A 332 24.91 9.85 17.06
N ASN A 333 23.66 9.96 17.52
CA ASN A 333 22.59 10.69 16.84
C ASN A 333 22.06 11.88 17.66
N GLY A 334 22.68 12.16 18.80
CA GLY A 334 22.37 13.27 19.70
C GLY A 334 22.41 12.88 21.17
N ALA A 335 21.56 13.52 21.98
CA ALA A 335 21.44 13.22 23.40
C ALA A 335 20.00 13.40 23.90
N VAL A 336 19.69 12.77 25.03
CA VAL A 336 18.44 12.92 25.77
C VAL A 336 18.77 13.40 27.17
N ALA A 337 18.09 14.45 27.63
CA ALA A 337 18.13 14.90 29.02
C ALA A 337 16.77 14.73 29.70
N VAL A 338 16.82 14.23 30.93
CA VAL A 338 15.70 14.19 31.87
C VAL A 338 15.93 15.26 32.92
N ILE A 339 14.91 16.06 33.20
CA ILE A 339 14.94 17.24 34.06
C ILE A 339 13.91 17.03 35.14
N ARG A 340 14.35 16.95 36.39
CA ARG A 340 13.48 16.76 37.54
C ARG A 340 13.56 17.94 38.47
N ASP A 341 12.43 18.50 38.86
CA ASP A 341 12.38 19.48 39.94
C ASP A 341 12.60 18.76 41.28
N VAL A 342 13.71 19.08 41.93
CA VAL A 342 14.13 18.56 43.24
C VAL A 342 14.15 19.66 44.31
N THR A 343 13.39 20.74 44.09
CA THR A 343 13.35 21.89 44.99
C THR A 343 12.90 21.51 46.39
N TYR A 344 11.85 20.71 46.51
CA TYR A 344 11.34 20.26 47.81
C TYR A 344 12.37 19.39 48.55
N GLU A 345 12.98 18.43 47.85
CA GLU A 345 14.02 17.56 48.41
C GLU A 345 15.22 18.39 48.90
N LYS A 346 15.64 19.39 48.12
CA LYS A 346 16.72 20.30 48.50
C LYS A 346 16.36 21.20 49.67
N GLN A 347 15.16 21.74 49.71
CA GLN A 347 14.68 22.55 50.84
C GLN A 347 14.57 21.70 52.11
N MET A 348 14.09 20.47 52.02
CA MET A 348 13.99 19.55 53.14
C MET A 348 15.36 19.15 53.68
N ASP A 349 16.30 18.84 52.79
CA ASP A 349 17.69 18.54 53.17
C ASP A 349 18.35 19.75 53.86
N LYS A 350 18.08 20.97 53.38
CA LYS A 350 18.52 22.21 54.04
C LYS A 350 17.90 22.37 55.42
N LEU A 351 16.57 22.27 55.54
CA LEU A 351 15.86 22.37 56.83
C LEU A 351 16.37 21.35 57.84
N ARG A 352 16.60 20.11 57.41
CA ARG A 352 17.15 19.05 58.26
C ARG A 352 18.54 19.40 58.78
N ARG A 353 19.42 19.93 57.92
CA ARG A 353 20.77 20.36 58.33
C ARG A 353 20.71 21.53 59.30
N ASP A 354 19.89 22.53 59.00
CA ASP A 354 19.70 23.70 59.86
C ASP A 354 19.13 23.29 61.22
N PHE A 355 18.18 22.34 61.25
CA PHE A 355 17.64 21.75 62.47
C PHE A 355 18.73 21.05 63.31
N ILE A 356 19.51 20.15 62.70
CA ILE A 356 20.60 19.44 63.40
C ILE A 356 21.62 20.43 63.97
N ALA A 357 21.98 21.45 63.19
CA ALA A 357 22.90 22.50 63.64
C ALA A 357 22.32 23.25 64.84
N ASN A 358 21.07 23.70 64.76
CA ASN A 358 20.39 24.44 65.83
C ASN A 358 20.26 23.61 67.12
N VAL A 359 19.85 22.35 67.02
CA VAL A 359 19.78 21.43 68.17
C VAL A 359 21.14 21.25 68.81
N SER A 360 22.19 21.07 68.01
CA SER A 360 23.55 20.94 68.50
C SER A 360 24.00 22.20 69.26
N HIS A 361 23.67 23.39 68.76
CA HIS A 361 23.97 24.66 69.42
C HIS A 361 23.18 24.84 70.74
N GLU A 362 21.89 24.54 70.74
CA GLU A 362 21.02 24.67 71.92
C GLU A 362 21.35 23.65 73.03
N LEU A 363 21.95 22.50 72.69
CA LEU A 363 22.43 21.51 73.67
C LEU A 363 23.84 21.82 74.18
N LYS A 364 24.72 22.38 73.35
CA LYS A 364 26.12 22.64 73.74
C LYS A 364 26.23 23.71 74.83
N THR A 365 25.43 24.77 74.72
CA THR A 365 25.41 25.89 75.68
C THR A 365 25.07 25.45 77.11
N PRO A 366 23.94 24.74 77.37
CA PRO A 366 23.61 24.29 78.72
C PRO A 366 24.60 23.27 79.26
N ILE A 367 25.09 22.35 78.43
CA ILE A 367 26.13 21.39 78.85
C ILE A 367 27.39 22.11 79.32
N ALA A 368 27.84 23.14 78.59
CA ALA A 368 28.99 23.94 78.99
C ALA A 368 28.75 24.70 80.31
N MET A 369 27.54 25.21 80.54
CA MET A 369 27.16 25.87 81.79
C MET A 369 27.12 24.88 82.97
N LEU A 370 26.49 23.72 82.79
CA LEU A 370 26.47 22.63 83.78
C LEU A 370 27.89 22.21 84.16
N GLN A 371 28.75 22.04 83.15
CA GLN A 371 30.15 21.67 83.35
C GLN A 371 30.92 22.78 84.08
N GLY A 372 30.84 24.04 83.62
CA GLY A 372 31.57 25.16 84.21
C GLY A 372 31.16 25.47 85.64
N TYR A 373 29.86 25.40 85.97
CA TYR A 373 29.40 25.57 87.35
C TYR A 373 29.75 24.38 88.23
N SER A 374 29.74 23.15 87.69
CA SER A 374 30.20 21.97 88.44
C SER A 374 31.71 22.04 88.72
N GLU A 375 32.49 22.47 87.74
CA GLU A 375 33.93 22.74 87.89
C GLU A 375 34.19 23.83 88.94
N ALA A 376 33.43 24.94 88.93
CA ALA A 376 33.55 25.99 89.94
C ALA A 376 33.27 25.50 91.37
N ILE A 377 32.30 24.57 91.55
CA ILE A 377 32.03 23.94 92.84
C ILE A 377 33.20 23.00 93.25
N LEU A 378 33.71 22.20 92.30
CA LEU A 378 34.80 21.24 92.55
C LEU A 378 36.13 21.93 92.86
N ASP A 379 36.43 23.05 92.19
CA ASP A 379 37.64 23.85 92.36
C ASP A 379 37.59 24.75 93.61
N GLY A 380 36.45 24.77 94.33
CA GLY A 380 36.28 25.52 95.56
C GLY A 380 36.11 27.03 95.37
N VAL A 381 35.73 27.48 94.17
CA VAL A 381 35.47 28.90 93.85
C VAL A 381 34.26 29.44 94.63
N ALA A 382 33.32 28.56 94.98
CA ALA A 382 32.19 28.88 95.85
C ALA A 382 32.58 28.74 97.33
N GLU A 383 32.95 29.86 97.93
CA GLU A 383 33.49 29.94 99.30
C GLU A 383 32.42 29.82 100.39
N THR A 384 31.18 30.22 100.10
CA THR A 384 30.06 30.16 101.04
C THR A 384 29.05 29.06 100.69
N GLU A 385 28.32 28.58 101.70
CA GLU A 385 27.23 27.63 101.47
C GLU A 385 26.06 28.24 100.67
N GLU A 386 25.89 29.56 100.71
CA GLU A 386 24.92 30.28 99.87
C GLU A 386 25.35 30.27 98.39
N ASP A 387 26.61 30.55 98.08
CA ASP A 387 27.13 30.51 96.70
C ASP A 387 27.07 29.09 96.10
N ARG A 388 27.39 28.07 96.92
CA ARG A 388 27.27 26.65 96.52
C ARG A 388 25.83 26.28 96.22
N THR A 389 24.90 26.73 97.06
CA THR A 389 23.46 26.46 96.87
C THR A 389 22.94 27.14 95.61
N GLU A 390 23.39 28.36 95.30
CA GLU A 390 23.04 29.06 94.06
C GLU A 390 23.57 28.35 92.81
N LEU A 391 24.83 27.94 92.79
CA LEU A 391 25.42 27.19 91.67
C LEU A 391 24.75 25.84 91.44
N VAL A 392 24.48 25.09 92.52
CA VAL A 392 23.72 23.81 92.45
C VAL A 392 22.32 24.04 91.90
N LYS A 393 21.67 25.15 92.28
CA LYS A 393 20.34 25.51 91.77
C LYS A 393 20.39 25.84 90.27
N ILE A 394 21.40 26.57 89.80
CA ILE A 394 21.58 26.86 88.37
C ILE A 394 21.80 25.56 87.58
N ILE A 395 22.62 24.64 88.10
CA ILE A 395 22.84 23.31 87.51
C ILE A 395 21.52 22.53 87.42
N TYR A 396 20.73 22.54 88.49
CA TYR A 396 19.44 21.86 88.54
C TYR A 396 18.43 22.46 87.53
N ASP A 397 18.30 23.78 87.48
CA ASP A 397 17.37 24.47 86.60
C ASP A 397 17.74 24.27 85.12
N GLU A 398 19.04 24.29 84.78
CA GLU A 398 19.50 24.06 83.41
C GLU A 398 19.34 22.57 83.00
N SER A 399 19.52 21.63 83.93
CA SER A 399 19.21 20.20 83.71
C SER A 399 17.72 19.97 83.43
N LEU A 400 16.83 20.65 84.18
CA LEU A 400 15.39 20.62 83.91
C LEU A 400 15.04 21.24 82.55
N ARG A 401 15.72 22.32 82.15
CA ARG A 401 15.57 22.95 80.83
C ARG A 401 16.01 22.02 79.71
N MET A 402 17.20 21.41 79.79
CA MET A 402 17.64 20.36 78.84
C MET A 402 16.64 19.21 78.76
N GLY A 403 16.12 18.75 79.89
CA GLY A 403 15.11 17.69 79.92
C GLY A 403 13.82 18.06 79.17
N ARG A 404 13.39 19.34 79.22
CA ARG A 404 12.27 19.83 78.41
C ARG A 404 12.61 19.84 76.93
N LEU A 405 13.77 20.40 76.57
CA LEU A 405 14.24 20.47 75.18
C LEU A 405 14.35 19.09 74.54
N VAL A 406 14.93 18.11 75.23
CA VAL A 406 15.04 16.72 74.74
C VAL A 406 13.66 16.10 74.52
N ARG A 407 12.68 16.35 75.40
CA ARG A 407 11.31 15.86 75.20
C ARG A 407 10.65 16.50 73.99
N GLU A 408 10.78 17.81 73.81
CA GLU A 408 10.25 18.53 72.65
C GLU A 408 10.85 18.00 71.33
N LEU A 409 12.15 17.68 71.32
CA LEU A 409 12.81 17.08 70.15
C LEU A 409 12.33 15.65 69.87
N LEU A 410 12.13 14.83 70.91
CA LEU A 410 11.58 13.49 70.76
C LEU A 410 10.14 13.50 70.26
N ASP A 411 9.33 14.45 70.73
CA ASP A 411 7.97 14.64 70.24
C ASP A 411 7.96 15.07 68.77
N LEU A 412 8.82 16.00 68.36
CA LEU A 412 8.97 16.42 66.96
C LEU A 412 9.43 15.26 66.06
N ALA A 413 10.42 14.46 66.49
CA ALA A 413 10.89 13.30 65.74
C ALA A 413 9.79 12.24 65.56
N ARG A 414 8.92 12.06 66.56
CA ARG A 414 7.74 11.19 66.46
C ARG A 414 6.69 11.74 65.48
N MET A 415 6.52 13.06 65.40
CA MET A 415 5.67 13.72 64.39
C MET A 415 6.18 13.46 62.97
N GLU A 416 7.48 13.65 62.71
CA GLU A 416 8.06 13.44 61.37
C GLU A 416 7.98 11.98 60.90
N ALA A 417 8.13 11.02 61.82
CA ALA A 417 8.03 9.59 61.51
C ALA A 417 6.59 9.10 61.28
N GLY A 418 5.59 9.99 61.38
CA GLY A 418 4.17 9.64 61.25
C GLY A 418 3.61 8.84 62.42
N HIS A 419 4.34 8.76 63.54
CA HIS A 419 3.95 8.04 64.76
C HIS A 419 3.36 8.95 65.83
N PHE A 420 2.94 10.15 65.45
CA PHE A 420 2.30 11.08 66.36
C PHE A 420 0.79 10.89 66.31
N GLU A 421 0.31 10.02 67.21
CA GLU A 421 -1.11 9.81 67.41
C GLU A 421 -1.66 10.93 68.31
N LEU A 422 -2.71 11.59 67.83
CA LEU A 422 -3.51 12.52 68.62
C LEU A 422 -4.65 11.73 69.25
N ASN A 423 -4.73 11.73 70.58
CA ASN A 423 -5.82 11.09 71.30
C ASN A 423 -6.98 12.08 71.38
N ARG A 424 -7.72 12.18 70.29
CA ARG A 424 -8.84 13.13 70.16
C ARG A 424 -10.10 12.55 70.78
N ASP A 425 -10.76 13.38 71.60
CA ASP A 425 -12.05 13.10 72.21
C ASP A 425 -12.99 14.31 72.06
N ASP A 426 -14.30 14.09 72.15
CA ASP A 426 -15.27 15.18 72.20
C ASP A 426 -15.21 15.88 73.55
N ILE A 427 -14.68 17.11 73.56
CA ILE A 427 -14.52 17.88 74.79
C ILE A 427 -15.25 19.22 74.72
N HIS A 428 -15.73 19.68 75.87
CA HIS A 428 -16.32 21.02 75.99
C HIS A 428 -15.20 22.06 76.01
N LEU A 429 -15.12 22.86 74.95
CA LEU A 429 -14.04 23.84 74.77
C LEU A 429 -14.00 24.87 75.92
N ASP A 430 -15.15 25.33 76.40
CA ASP A 430 -15.23 26.30 77.52
C ASP A 430 -14.62 25.74 78.82
N LYS A 431 -14.79 24.44 79.08
CA LYS A 431 -14.20 23.77 80.26
C LYS A 431 -12.68 23.65 80.13
N LEU A 432 -12.18 23.32 78.94
CA LEU A 432 -10.73 23.27 78.69
C LEU A 432 -10.11 24.66 78.89
N LEU A 433 -10.67 25.69 78.26
CA LEU A 433 -10.18 27.06 78.38
C LEU A 433 -10.25 27.57 79.83
N GLN A 434 -11.29 27.23 80.59
CA GLN A 434 -11.39 27.58 82.00
C GLN A 434 -10.30 26.89 82.84
N LYS A 435 -9.98 25.61 82.56
CA LYS A 435 -8.87 24.87 83.20
C LYS A 435 -7.53 25.55 82.91
N VAL A 436 -7.30 25.95 81.66
CA VAL A 436 -6.10 26.70 81.26
C VAL A 436 -6.03 28.05 81.96
N ASN A 437 -7.11 28.85 81.97
CA ASN A 437 -7.15 30.14 82.64
C ASN A 437 -6.79 30.03 84.14
N ARG A 438 -7.35 29.04 84.85
CA ARG A 438 -7.05 28.80 86.26
C ARG A 438 -5.57 28.48 86.49
N LYS A 439 -4.95 27.69 85.61
CA LYS A 439 -3.52 27.34 85.68
C LYS A 439 -2.63 28.58 85.60
N PHE A 440 -2.96 29.53 84.74
CA PHE A 440 -2.16 30.73 84.54
C PHE A 440 -2.56 31.93 85.42
N GLN A 441 -3.73 31.92 86.05
CA GLN A 441 -4.21 33.02 86.90
C GLN A 441 -3.26 33.33 88.06
N SER A 442 -2.68 32.30 88.69
CA SER A 442 -1.74 32.46 89.81
C SER A 442 -0.44 33.15 89.36
N MET A 443 0.14 32.70 88.25
CA MET A 443 1.35 33.30 87.68
C MET A 443 1.10 34.73 87.18
N ALA A 444 -0.08 34.98 86.59
CA ALA A 444 -0.47 36.31 86.13
C ALA A 444 -0.58 37.28 87.32
N LYS A 445 -1.17 36.84 88.44
CA LYS A 445 -1.29 37.65 89.65
C LYS A 445 0.08 37.96 90.28
N GLU A 446 0.99 36.99 90.28
CA GLU A 446 2.38 37.17 90.76
C GLU A 446 3.17 38.18 89.92
N LYS A 447 2.85 38.29 88.63
CA LYS A 447 3.43 39.27 87.70
C LYS A 447 2.59 40.54 87.51
N GLU A 448 1.57 40.74 88.33
CA GLU A 448 0.63 41.89 88.25
C GLU A 448 -0.10 42.04 86.90
N ILE A 449 -0.25 40.95 86.15
CA ILE A 449 -0.96 40.91 84.86
C ILE A 449 -2.44 40.62 85.09
N GLN A 450 -3.31 41.48 84.56
CA GLN A 450 -4.76 41.27 84.61
C GLN A 450 -5.21 40.28 83.52
N LEU A 451 -5.36 39.01 83.88
CA LEU A 451 -5.93 37.98 83.00
C LEU A 451 -7.47 37.98 83.10
N LYS A 452 -8.15 38.21 81.97
CA LYS A 452 -9.62 38.17 81.85
C LYS A 452 -10.03 37.00 80.95
N PHE A 453 -10.95 36.18 81.45
CA PHE A 453 -11.54 35.06 80.70
C PHE A 453 -12.99 35.39 80.35
N PHE A 454 -13.36 35.19 79.09
CA PHE A 454 -14.72 35.37 78.58
C PHE A 454 -15.27 34.00 78.18
N HIS A 455 -16.39 33.60 78.79
CA HIS A 455 -17.05 32.34 78.48
C HIS A 455 -17.60 32.32 77.05
N LEU A 456 -17.50 31.15 76.42
CA LEU A 456 -18.12 30.92 75.12
C LEU A 456 -19.65 30.82 75.29
N GLN A 457 -20.41 31.51 74.44
CA GLN A 457 -21.87 31.56 74.54
C GLN A 457 -22.56 30.25 74.09
N GLN A 458 -21.83 29.37 73.40
CA GLN A 458 -22.33 28.10 72.86
C GLN A 458 -21.49 26.95 73.39
N ASN A 459 -22.16 25.88 73.85
CA ASN A 459 -21.52 24.75 74.53
C ASN A 459 -21.00 23.73 73.51
N ASP A 460 -20.10 24.19 72.65
CA ASP A 460 -19.62 23.43 71.51
C ASP A 460 -18.70 22.30 71.98
N LEU A 461 -19.08 21.07 71.63
CA LEU A 461 -18.19 19.91 71.71
C LEU A 461 -17.26 19.97 70.50
N VAL A 462 -15.96 19.89 70.76
CA VAL A 462 -14.94 19.91 69.72
C VAL A 462 -14.11 18.64 69.85
N TYR A 463 -13.90 17.97 68.72
CA TYR A 463 -13.12 16.74 68.64
C TYR A 463 -11.62 17.06 68.54
N ILE A 464 -10.96 17.19 69.69
CA ILE A 464 -9.53 17.54 69.80
C ILE A 464 -8.84 16.74 70.91
N ASP A 465 -7.51 16.71 70.87
CA ASP A 465 -6.69 16.18 71.97
C ASP A 465 -6.53 17.29 73.02
N ALA A 466 -7.02 17.08 74.24
CA ALA A 466 -7.06 18.11 75.28
C ALA A 466 -5.69 18.43 75.90
N ASP A 467 -4.72 17.52 75.73
CA ASP A 467 -3.42 17.56 76.38
C ASP A 467 -2.30 18.10 75.46
N ARG A 468 -2.61 18.40 74.18
CA ARG A 468 -1.64 18.83 73.17
C ARG A 468 -2.02 20.11 72.43
#